data_AF-E5A5F0-F1
#
_entry.id   AF-E5A5F0-F1
#
_cell.length_a   1.000
_cell.length_b   1.000
_cell.length_c   1.000
_cell.angle_alpha   90.00
_cell.angle_beta   90.00
_cell.angle_gamma   90.00
#
_symmetry.space_group_name_H-M   'P 1'
#
loop_
_entity.id
_entity.type
_entity.pdbx_description
1 polymer ?
#
loop_
_entity_poly.entity_id
_entity_poly.type
_entity_poly.pdbx_seq_one_letter_code
_entity_poly.pdbx_strand_id
1 'polypeptide(L)'
;MAILRNLVLCTAGTLPHDSPQIKKWILANGGTYTPTVQNTTTHLLASKEAFKKPHPAVQRATDHGRVWIVSFDWFDDSLQARRKLSEKKYTWESLTREKKKGKVLKRVGAVVDGRKPFLVSSFFSVFFALPLG
;
A
#
# COMPACT_ATOMS: atom_id res chain seq x y z
N MET A 1 -7.39 -21.27 -7.66
CA MET A 1 -6.11 -20.57 -7.97
C MET A 1 -5.65 -19.84 -6.72
N ALA A 2 -4.47 -20.17 -6.20
CA ALA A 2 -3.91 -19.48 -5.03
C ALA A 2 -2.97 -18.38 -5.52
N ILE A 3 -3.42 -17.12 -5.48
CA ILE A 3 -2.67 -15.94 -5.94
C ILE A 3 -1.51 -15.66 -4.98
N LEU A 4 -1.76 -15.87 -3.68
CA LEU A 4 -0.84 -15.54 -2.59
C LEU A 4 -0.12 -16.79 -2.04
N ARG A 5 0.03 -17.84 -2.85
CA ARG A 5 0.65 -19.10 -2.43
C ARG A 5 2.07 -18.85 -1.89
N ASN A 6 2.39 -19.44 -0.73
CA ASN A 6 3.69 -19.35 -0.05
C ASN A 6 4.07 -17.92 0.38
N LEU A 7 3.11 -17.00 0.45
CA LEU A 7 3.33 -15.64 0.92
C LEU A 7 2.80 -15.51 2.35
N VAL A 8 3.68 -15.05 3.23
CA VAL A 8 3.35 -14.69 4.60
C VAL A 8 3.25 -13.18 4.69
N LEU A 9 2.05 -12.68 4.94
CA LEU A 9 1.71 -11.26 4.99
C LEU A 9 1.47 -10.81 6.43
N CYS A 10 1.88 -9.57 6.72
CA CYS A 10 1.59 -8.87 7.97
C CYS A 10 0.98 -7.50 7.64
N THR A 11 0.15 -6.99 8.53
CA THR A 11 -0.46 -5.65 8.42
C THR A 11 0.12 -4.72 9.48
N ALA A 12 0.39 -3.47 9.14
CA ALA A 12 0.89 -2.46 10.07
C ALA A 12 0.20 -1.10 9.89
N GLY A 13 -0.28 -0.55 11.01
CA GLY A 13 -1.00 0.72 11.09
C GLY A 13 -2.46 0.65 10.64
N THR A 14 -3.04 1.84 10.47
CA THR A 14 -4.43 2.01 10.00
C THR A 14 -4.50 1.78 8.49
N LEU A 15 -5.13 0.69 8.10
CA LEU A 15 -5.40 0.31 6.70
C LEU A 15 -6.84 0.72 6.31
N PRO A 16 -7.16 0.81 5.01
CA PRO A 16 -8.51 1.19 4.56
C PRO A 16 -9.60 0.16 4.94
N HIS A 17 -9.20 -1.07 5.25
CA HIS A 17 -10.09 -2.13 5.71
C HIS A 17 -9.62 -2.70 7.05
N ASP A 18 -10.57 -3.27 7.78
CA ASP A 18 -10.30 -3.92 9.06
C ASP A 18 -9.32 -5.09 8.89
N SER A 19 -8.39 -5.21 9.84
CA SER A 19 -7.45 -6.33 9.94
C SER A 19 -8.09 -7.73 9.75
N PRO A 20 -9.25 -8.06 10.37
CA PRO A 20 -9.93 -9.34 10.14
C PRO A 20 -10.40 -9.56 8.69
N GLN A 21 -10.85 -8.50 8.01
CA GLN A 21 -11.29 -8.60 6.62
C GLN A 21 -10.12 -8.90 5.69
N ILE A 22 -9.00 -8.20 5.90
CA ILE A 22 -7.76 -8.42 5.14
C ILE A 22 -7.24 -9.84 5.38
N LYS A 23 -7.27 -10.31 6.63
CA LYS A 23 -6.92 -11.69 6.98
C LYS A 23 -7.78 -12.69 6.18
N LYS A 24 -9.10 -12.48 6.11
CA LYS A 24 -10.01 -13.34 5.34
C LYS A 24 -9.61 -13.39 3.86
N TRP A 25 -9.29 -12.24 3.25
CA TRP A 25 -8.85 -12.20 1.86
C TRP A 25 -7.50 -12.88 1.63
N ILE A 26 -6.54 -12.72 2.54
CA ILE A 26 -5.24 -13.39 2.47
C ILE A 26 -5.42 -14.91 2.48
N LEU A 27 -6.18 -15.42 3.47
CA LEU A 27 -6.43 -16.85 3.63
C LEU A 27 -7.22 -17.42 2.44
N ALA A 28 -8.25 -16.72 1.97
CA ALA A 28 -9.05 -17.13 0.81
C ALA A 28 -8.23 -17.27 -0.48
N ASN A 29 -7.12 -16.53 -0.59
CA ASN A 29 -6.25 -16.54 -1.77
C ASN A 29 -4.99 -17.41 -1.58
N GLY A 30 -4.95 -18.22 -0.52
CA GLY A 30 -3.90 -19.20 -0.25
C GLY A 30 -2.62 -18.62 0.35
N GLY A 31 -2.68 -17.41 0.91
CA GLY A 31 -1.60 -16.81 1.69
C GLY A 31 -1.75 -17.06 3.18
N THR A 32 -0.69 -16.76 3.93
CA THR A 32 -0.66 -16.86 5.39
C THR A 32 -0.67 -15.46 5.99
N TYR A 33 -1.51 -15.25 7.00
CA TYR A 33 -1.55 -14.00 7.74
C TYR A 33 -0.88 -14.15 9.11
N THR A 34 -0.04 -13.17 9.45
CA THR A 34 0.62 -13.06 10.74
C THR A 34 0.34 -11.66 11.31
N PRO A 35 -0.04 -11.54 12.60
CA PRO A 35 -0.32 -10.25 13.21
C PRO A 35 0.96 -9.44 13.49
N THR A 36 2.11 -10.12 13.59
CA THR A 36 3.41 -9.52 13.86
C THR A 36 4.43 -9.99 12.83
N VAL A 37 5.42 -9.15 12.56
CA VAL A 37 6.54 -9.51 11.66
C VAL A 37 7.35 -10.62 12.33
N GLN A 38 7.49 -11.73 11.63
CA GLN A 38 8.29 -12.89 11.97
C GLN A 38 9.35 -13.14 10.88
N ASN A 39 10.32 -14.01 11.15
CA ASN A 39 11.37 -14.37 10.19
C ASN A 39 10.82 -15.03 8.91
N THR A 40 9.63 -15.62 8.97
CA THR A 40 8.92 -16.22 7.84
C THR A 40 8.11 -15.18 7.05
N THR A 41 7.91 -13.98 7.59
CA THR A 41 7.16 -12.91 6.93
C THR A 41 7.89 -12.46 5.68
N THR A 42 7.15 -12.39 4.58
CA THR A 42 7.69 -12.00 3.27
C THR A 42 7.26 -10.59 2.88
N HIS A 43 6.04 -10.19 3.28
CA HIS A 43 5.44 -8.92 2.90
C HIS A 43 4.82 -8.25 4.12
N LEU A 44 5.11 -6.96 4.30
CA LEU A 44 4.48 -6.10 5.28
C LEU A 44 3.63 -5.05 4.55
N LEU A 45 2.31 -5.16 4.71
CA LEU A 45 1.34 -4.16 4.29
C LEU A 45 1.34 -3.03 5.31
N ALA A 46 2.11 -1.99 5.04
CA ALA A 46 2.21 -0.83 5.91
C ALA A 46 1.35 0.30 5.36
N SER A 47 0.64 1.01 6.23
CA SER A 47 -0.01 2.27 5.84
C SER A 47 1.01 3.41 5.69
N LYS A 48 0.64 4.47 4.98
CA LYS A 48 1.50 5.65 4.80
C LYS A 48 1.93 6.27 6.12
N GLU A 49 1.05 6.24 7.11
CA GLU A 49 1.30 6.79 8.44
C GLU A 49 2.24 5.89 9.24
N ALA A 50 2.04 4.58 9.17
CA ALA A 50 2.92 3.59 9.81
C ALA A 50 4.32 3.56 9.22
N PHE A 51 4.48 3.88 7.92
CA PHE A 51 5.80 4.01 7.31
C PHE A 51 6.49 5.33 7.69
N LYS A 52 5.73 6.43 7.81
CA LYS A 52 6.30 7.74 8.16
C LYS A 52 6.68 7.86 9.63
N LYS A 53 5.90 7.26 10.52
CA LYS A 53 6.19 7.21 11.94
C LYS A 53 7.04 5.96 12.21
N PRO A 54 7.92 5.97 13.22
CA PRO A 54 8.66 4.77 13.62
C PRO A 54 7.70 3.74 14.23
N HIS A 55 7.05 2.94 13.40
CA HIS A 55 6.18 1.85 13.84
C HIS A 55 7.04 0.59 14.09
N PRO A 56 6.88 -0.12 15.22
CA PRO A 56 7.70 -1.29 15.55
C PRO A 56 7.68 -2.39 14.48
N ALA A 57 6.56 -2.59 13.76
CA ALA A 57 6.48 -3.55 12.68
C ALA A 57 7.34 -3.16 11.47
N VAL A 58 7.40 -1.87 11.14
CA VAL A 58 8.23 -1.34 10.05
C VAL A 58 9.71 -1.44 10.43
N GLN A 59 10.07 -1.12 11.67
CA GLN A 59 11.43 -1.28 12.18
C GLN A 59 11.88 -2.74 12.09
N ARG A 60 11.10 -3.68 12.64
CA ARG A 60 11.43 -5.12 12.55
C ARG A 60 11.58 -5.60 11.11
N ALA A 61 10.70 -5.16 10.21
CA ALA A 61 10.81 -5.52 8.80
C ALA A 61 12.10 -5.00 8.15
N THR A 62 12.49 -3.77 8.48
CA THR A 62 13.78 -3.18 8.07
C THR A 62 14.96 -3.94 8.67
N ASP A 63 14.91 -4.28 9.96
CA ASP A 63 15.98 -5.02 10.67
C ASP A 63 16.19 -6.42 10.06
N HIS A 64 15.11 -7.08 9.63
CA HIS A 64 15.20 -8.37 8.94
C HIS A 64 15.77 -8.27 7.52
N GLY A 65 15.67 -7.12 6.84
CA GLY A 65 16.21 -6.86 5.50
C GLY A 65 15.62 -7.70 4.34
N ARG A 66 14.85 -8.74 4.63
CA ARG A 66 14.24 -9.66 3.66
C ARG A 66 12.74 -9.41 3.44
N VAL A 67 12.13 -8.53 4.24
CA VAL A 67 10.69 -8.26 4.22
C VAL A 67 10.37 -7.09 3.28
N TRP A 68 9.46 -7.28 2.34
CA TRP A 68 9.01 -6.23 1.45
C TRP A 68 7.98 -5.33 2.14
N ILE A 69 8.31 -4.05 2.32
CA ILE A 69 7.39 -3.05 2.88
C ILE A 69 6.62 -2.39 1.74
N VAL A 70 5.36 -2.76 1.59
CA VAL A 70 4.49 -2.38 0.46
C VAL A 70 3.20 -1.69 0.94
N SER A 71 2.58 -0.91 0.07
CA SER A 71 1.25 -0.33 0.33
C SER A 71 0.13 -1.36 0.17
N PHE A 72 -1.05 -1.04 0.71
CA PHE A 72 -2.26 -1.85 0.52
C PHE A 72 -2.63 -2.02 -0.97
N ASP A 73 -2.33 -1.02 -1.80
CA ASP A 73 -2.65 -1.03 -3.24
C ASP A 73 -2.01 -2.23 -3.95
N TRP A 74 -0.81 -2.65 -3.56
CA TRP A 74 -0.18 -3.85 -4.13
C TRP A 74 -1.01 -5.11 -3.89
N PHE A 75 -1.61 -5.23 -2.71
CA PHE A 75 -2.42 -6.35 -2.33
C PHE A 75 -3.74 -6.36 -3.12
N ASP A 76 -4.43 -5.23 -3.16
CA ASP A 76 -5.67 -5.09 -3.93
C ASP A 76 -5.46 -5.32 -5.43
N ASP A 77 -4.47 -4.66 -6.03
CA ASP A 77 -4.12 -4.83 -7.44
C ASP A 77 -3.73 -6.28 -7.75
N SER A 78 -3.02 -6.97 -6.84
CA SER A 78 -2.64 -8.38 -7.04
C SER A 78 -3.85 -9.31 -6.99
N LEU A 79 -4.83 -9.02 -6.13
CA LEU A 79 -6.10 -9.76 -6.08
C LEU A 79 -6.93 -9.53 -7.35
N GLN A 80 -7.05 -8.27 -7.79
CA GLN A 80 -7.78 -7.90 -8.99
C GLN A 80 -7.15 -8.47 -10.26
N ALA A 81 -5.82 -8.39 -10.39
CA ALA A 81 -5.08 -8.93 -11.51
C ALA A 81 -4.97 -10.47 -11.50
N ARG A 82 -5.47 -11.13 -10.45
CA ARG A 82 -5.39 -12.58 -10.24
C ARG A 82 -3.96 -13.15 -10.33
N ARG A 83 -2.94 -12.32 -10.06
CA ARG A 83 -1.52 -12.69 -10.17
C ARG A 83 -0.67 -11.85 -9.22
N LYS A 84 0.49 -12.39 -8.84
CA LYS A 84 1.49 -11.66 -8.05
C LYS A 84 2.07 -10.51 -8.87
N LEU A 85 1.87 -9.26 -8.42
CA LEU A 85 2.50 -8.09 -9.01
C LEU A 85 3.88 -7.82 -8.41
N SER A 86 4.71 -7.08 -9.15
CA SER A 86 6.06 -6.72 -8.70
C SER A 86 6.04 -5.72 -7.55
N GLU A 87 6.66 -6.07 -6.43
CA GLU A 87 6.66 -5.33 -5.17
C GLU A 87 7.44 -4.00 -5.29
N LYS A 88 8.49 -3.97 -6.11
CA LYS A 88 9.39 -2.80 -6.26
C LYS A 88 8.64 -1.48 -6.53
N LYS A 89 7.57 -1.52 -7.33
CA LYS A 89 6.79 -0.32 -7.70
C LYS A 89 5.96 0.24 -6.53
N TYR A 90 5.57 -0.64 -5.60
CA TYR A 90 4.68 -0.32 -4.49
C TYR A 90 5.41 -0.11 -3.16
N THR A 91 6.74 -0.10 -3.19
CA THR A 91 7.55 0.30 -2.03
C THR A 91 7.32 1.76 -1.70
N TRP A 92 7.22 2.08 -0.42
CA TRP A 92 7.01 3.46 0.05
C TRP A 92 8.12 4.42 -0.43
N GLU A 93 9.35 3.93 -0.59
CA GLU A 93 10.47 4.68 -1.18
C GLU A 93 10.19 5.09 -2.63
N SER A 94 9.70 4.15 -3.46
CA SER A 94 9.36 4.41 -4.85
C SER A 94 8.14 5.34 -4.97
N LEU A 95 7.10 5.12 -4.16
CA LEU A 95 5.93 6.00 -4.09
C LEU A 95 6.28 7.43 -3.65
N THR A 96 7.24 7.58 -2.74
CA THR A 96 7.71 8.90 -2.28
C THR A 96 8.55 9.59 -3.37
N ARG A 97 9.37 8.83 -4.11
CA ARG A 97 10.19 9.34 -5.21
C ARG A 97 9.34 9.79 -6.40
N GLU A 98 8.31 9.02 -6.79
CA GLU A 98 7.40 9.39 -7.88
C GLU A 98 6.59 10.65 -7.55
N LYS A 99 6.07 10.78 -6.31
CA LYS A 99 5.36 11.98 -5.88
C LYS A 99 6.25 13.23 -5.88
N LYS A 100 7.54 13.10 -5.57
CA LYS A 100 8.52 14.20 -5.68
C LYS A 100 8.75 14.59 -7.15
N LYS A 101 8.95 13.62 -8.05
CA LYS A 101 9.13 13.86 -9.49
C LYS A 101 7.93 14.58 -10.11
N GLY A 102 6.70 14.16 -9.79
CA GLY A 102 5.48 14.82 -10.27
C GLY A 102 5.36 16.27 -9.80
N LYS A 103 5.80 16.60 -8.58
CA LYS A 103 5.82 17.98 -8.07
C LYS A 103 6.88 18.84 -8.75
N VAL A 104 8.05 18.28 -9.04
CA VAL A 104 9.12 18.99 -9.78
C VAL A 104 8.66 19.29 -11.21
N LEU A 105 8.10 18.30 -11.91
CA LEU A 105 7.58 18.50 -13.26
C LEU A 105 6.44 19.54 -13.31
N LYS A 106 5.52 19.52 -12.33
CA LYS A 106 4.47 20.55 -12.21
C LYS A 106 5.01 21.96 -11.94
N ARG A 107 6.07 22.09 -11.14
CA ARG A 107 6.70 23.41 -10.89
C ARG A 107 7.43 23.93 -12.13
N VAL A 108 8.19 23.08 -12.82
CA VAL A 108 8.88 23.47 -14.05
C VAL A 108 7.86 23.82 -15.14
N GLY A 109 6.78 23.04 -15.28
CA GLY A 109 5.69 23.36 -16.20
C GLY A 109 4.98 24.68 -15.87
N ALA A 110 4.67 24.94 -14.59
CA ALA A 110 4.01 26.19 -14.18
C ALA A 110 4.90 27.45 -14.33
N VAL A 111 6.22 27.30 -14.24
CA VAL A 111 7.17 28.39 -14.50
C VAL A 111 7.28 28.70 -15.99
N VAL A 112 7.16 27.68 -16.86
CA VAL A 112 7.18 27.85 -18.32
C VAL A 112 5.85 28.40 -18.87
N ASP A 113 4.71 28.09 -18.23
CA ASP A 113 3.38 28.40 -18.78
C ASP A 113 2.69 29.65 -18.20
N GLY A 114 3.32 30.39 -17.28
CA GLY A 114 2.84 31.73 -16.86
C GLY A 114 1.42 31.82 -16.27
N ARG A 115 0.72 30.71 -16.00
CA ARG A 115 -0.62 30.70 -15.39
C ARG A 115 -0.58 30.16 -13.96
N LYS A 116 -1.00 31.01 -13.03
CA LYS A 116 -1.10 30.74 -11.58
C LYS A 116 -1.81 29.41 -11.30
N PRO A 117 -1.26 28.50 -10.47
CA PRO A 117 -1.93 27.26 -10.13
C PRO A 117 -3.04 27.51 -9.10
N PHE A 118 -4.29 27.34 -9.54
CA PHE A 118 -5.44 27.24 -8.63
C PHE A 118 -5.33 25.91 -7.87
N LEU A 119 -5.18 26.02 -6.55
CA LEU A 119 -5.11 24.92 -5.63
C LEU A 119 -6.54 24.45 -5.36
N VAL A 120 -7.03 23.47 -6.11
CA VAL A 120 -8.31 22.82 -5.76
C VAL A 120 -8.01 21.77 -4.69
N SER A 121 -8.18 22.21 -3.44
CA SER A 121 -8.36 21.38 -2.28
C SER A 121 -9.66 20.59 -2.38
N SER A 122 -9.58 19.30 -2.04
CA SER A 122 -10.67 18.45 -1.54
C SER A 122 -11.87 18.20 -2.48
N PHE A 123 -11.99 16.97 -2.97
CA PHE A 123 -13.32 16.36 -3.13
C PHE A 123 -13.24 14.87 -2.78
N PHE A 124 -13.68 14.60 -1.55
CA PHE A 124 -14.24 13.33 -1.11
C PHE A 124 -15.21 12.82 -2.20
N SER A 125 -14.97 11.61 -2.71
CA SER A 125 -15.92 10.88 -3.55
C SER A 125 -16.00 9.48 -2.93
N VAL A 126 -16.95 9.23 -2.03
CA VAL A 126 -18.32 8.76 -2.34
C VAL A 126 -18.26 7.47 -3.16
N PHE A 127 -18.26 6.33 -2.48
CA PHE A 127 -18.72 5.05 -3.03
C PHE A 127 -19.10 4.10 -1.88
N PHE A 128 -20.35 4.16 -1.44
CA PHE A 128 -21.08 2.94 -1.06
C PHE A 128 -22.57 3.20 -1.33
N ALA A 129 -22.95 2.98 -2.58
CA ALA A 129 -24.33 2.70 -2.93
C ALA A 129 -24.63 1.25 -2.51
N LEU A 130 -25.77 1.02 -1.86
CA LEU A 130 -26.49 -0.25 -2.00
C LEU A 130 -28.01 0.04 -2.08
N PRO A 131 -28.77 -0.67 -2.93
CA PRO A 131 -30.17 -0.39 -3.22
C PRO A 131 -31.15 -1.36 -2.52
N LEU A 132 -32.40 -0.89 -2.42
CA LEU A 132 -33.70 -1.58 -2.46
C LEU A 132 -33.97 -2.78 -1.52
N GLY A 133 -35.04 -2.61 -0.74
CA GLY A 133 -35.75 -3.62 0.03
C GLY A 133 -36.78 -2.97 0.93
#